data_AF-A0A7S4KB38-F1
#
_entry.id   AF-A0A7S4KB38-F1
#
_cell.length_a   1.000
_cell.length_b   1.000
_cell.length_c   1.000
_cell.angle_alpha   90.00
_cell.angle_beta   90.00
_cell.angle_gamma   90.00
#
_symmetry.space_group_name_H-M   'P 1'
#
loop_
_entity.id
_entity.type
_entity.pdbx_description
1 polymer ?
#
loop_
_entity_poly.entity_id
_entity_poly.type
_entity_poly.pdbx_seq_one_letter_code
_entity_poly.pdbx_strand_id
1 'polypeptide(L)'
;TKQKDMRTGAARVVRWHRSRRLRLQEEEVREAPPPTAAASPQSKRPAIKRRLLAASLTLTAAGVVLVLSSAIREPLAYALPPWHPPPPPAPLLPPLPLQPAPLSPPPPLQPPSPLPPSVSSVLNARFNTGRPSNELAEAGVILHGLHYRDLGSAPWIAHGPNNAVDRLSASIANRRLPYAWMPNDDGAPPGFVISPDVAHASMMCTFALDVASVNHRCHPPGANSECLPGCFGYNGGGPIERNDAWCDPDELRWWRRCPWRPSRTRSMMEMHERRVESASCQCCSYPECALYNEVVLNAFVFADRLPESIDAVYLPIDATREVAAIAHDVHARFLRQFNRSAAQVPLVTIDLTRTEDPFSTVVLVGGSG
;
A
#
# COMPACT_ATOMS: atom_id res chain seq x y z
N THR A 1 -29.46 5.68 -17.28
CA THR A 1 -30.08 4.58 -16.50
C THR A 1 -29.10 3.90 -15.54
N LYS A 2 -27.86 3.56 -15.96
CA LYS A 2 -26.82 2.92 -15.10
C LYS A 2 -26.41 3.66 -13.81
N GLN A 3 -26.49 4.99 -13.76
CA GLN A 3 -26.10 5.77 -12.56
C GLN A 3 -27.14 5.68 -11.41
N LYS A 4 -28.38 5.27 -11.71
CA LYS A 4 -29.47 5.19 -10.72
C LYS A 4 -29.38 3.91 -9.89
N ASP A 5 -28.82 2.83 -10.44
CA ASP A 5 -28.66 1.54 -9.77
C ASP A 5 -27.42 1.47 -8.86
N MET A 6 -26.36 2.25 -9.12
CA MET A 6 -25.22 2.32 -8.19
C MET A 6 -25.57 3.05 -6.88
N ARG A 7 -26.54 3.98 -6.91
CA ARG A 7 -27.00 4.69 -5.70
C ARG A 7 -27.74 3.77 -4.72
N THR A 8 -28.41 2.72 -5.18
CA THR A 8 -29.14 1.78 -4.31
C THR A 8 -28.21 0.82 -3.58
N GLY A 9 -27.06 0.46 -4.19
CA GLY A 9 -26.00 -0.31 -3.54
C GLY A 9 -25.37 0.44 -2.36
N ALA A 10 -24.91 1.68 -2.59
CA ALA A 10 -24.30 2.51 -1.54
C ALA A 10 -25.27 2.83 -0.38
N ALA A 11 -26.54 3.12 -0.69
CA ALA A 11 -27.55 3.39 0.35
C ALA A 11 -27.88 2.17 1.24
N ARG A 12 -27.67 0.94 0.74
CA ARG A 12 -27.85 -0.30 1.54
C ARG A 12 -26.69 -0.53 2.50
N VAL A 13 -25.46 -0.25 2.10
CA VAL A 13 -24.24 -0.37 2.94
C VAL A 13 -24.35 0.54 4.17
N VAL A 14 -24.70 1.81 3.97
CA VAL A 14 -24.86 2.80 5.06
C VAL A 14 -25.90 2.35 6.10
N ARG A 15 -27.02 1.76 5.66
CA ARG A 15 -28.09 1.29 6.55
C ARG A 15 -27.62 0.13 7.45
N TRP A 16 -26.80 -0.77 6.92
CA TRP A 16 -26.31 -1.93 7.67
C TRP A 16 -25.29 -1.55 8.76
N HIS A 17 -24.29 -0.71 8.43
CA HIS A 17 -23.31 -0.24 9.43
C HIS A 17 -23.98 0.48 10.61
N ARG A 18 -25.02 1.28 10.33
CA ARG A 18 -25.81 1.94 11.39
C ARG A 18 -26.55 0.95 12.28
N SER A 19 -27.15 -0.10 11.70
CA SER A 19 -27.84 -1.15 12.46
C SER A 19 -26.89 -2.10 13.22
N ARG A 20 -25.65 -2.29 12.79
CA ARG A 20 -24.64 -3.06 13.53
C ARG A 20 -24.07 -2.23 14.70
N ARG A 21 -23.80 -0.93 14.49
CA ARG A 21 -23.36 -0.02 15.55
C ARG A 21 -24.35 0.05 16.71
N LEU A 22 -25.65 0.11 16.40
CA LEU A 22 -26.70 0.10 17.42
C LEU A 22 -26.73 -1.23 18.19
N ARG A 23 -26.56 -2.37 17.53
CA ARG A 23 -26.51 -3.68 18.20
C ARG A 23 -25.30 -3.86 19.10
N LEU A 24 -24.11 -3.45 18.66
CA LEU A 24 -22.90 -3.51 19.48
C LEU A 24 -22.98 -2.59 20.70
N GLN A 25 -23.56 -1.39 20.55
CA GLN A 25 -23.82 -0.49 21.68
C GLN A 25 -24.87 -1.07 22.66
N GLU A 26 -25.88 -1.78 22.16
CA GLU A 26 -26.89 -2.45 23.00
C GLU A 26 -26.34 -3.68 23.74
N GLU A 27 -25.39 -4.41 23.15
CA GLU A 27 -24.70 -5.56 23.78
C GLU A 27 -23.66 -5.10 24.82
N GLU A 28 -22.90 -4.03 24.56
CA GLU A 28 -21.92 -3.47 25.50
C GLU A 28 -22.59 -2.91 26.78
N VAL A 29 -23.84 -2.45 26.68
CA VAL A 29 -24.64 -2.02 27.85
C VAL A 29 -25.21 -3.22 28.63
N ARG A 30 -25.30 -4.42 28.04
CA ARG A 30 -25.86 -5.62 28.67
C ARG A 30 -24.82 -6.52 29.35
N GLU A 31 -23.54 -6.44 29.00
CA GLU A 31 -22.48 -7.31 29.53
C GLU A 31 -21.46 -6.59 30.43
N ALA A 32 -21.92 -5.79 31.40
CA ALA A 32 -21.10 -5.45 32.56
C ALA A 32 -21.34 -6.50 33.67
N PRO A 33 -20.48 -7.54 33.83
CA PRO A 33 -20.68 -8.52 34.88
C PRO A 33 -20.36 -7.92 36.27
N PRO A 34 -21.09 -8.33 37.33
CA PRO A 34 -20.71 -7.99 38.69
C PRO A 34 -19.39 -8.68 39.07
N PRO A 35 -18.60 -8.11 39.99
CA PRO A 35 -17.31 -8.66 40.36
C PRO A 35 -17.53 -9.90 41.23
N THR A 36 -17.08 -11.07 40.76
CA THR A 36 -17.04 -12.28 41.58
C THR A 36 -15.71 -13.01 41.49
N ALA A 37 -15.40 -13.58 42.66
CA ALA A 37 -14.13 -14.07 43.15
C ALA A 37 -13.55 -15.28 42.40
N ALA A 38 -12.23 -15.36 42.54
CA ALA A 38 -11.32 -16.42 42.13
C ALA A 38 -11.81 -17.86 42.34
N ALA A 39 -11.57 -18.71 41.34
CA ALA A 39 -11.28 -20.13 41.53
C ALA A 39 -10.46 -20.71 40.34
N SER A 40 -9.27 -21.20 40.67
CA SER A 40 -8.49 -22.22 39.92
C SER A 40 -9.26 -23.56 39.98
N PRO A 41 -9.14 -24.57 39.08
CA PRO A 41 -7.84 -25.14 38.67
C PRO A 41 -7.72 -25.98 37.36
N GLN A 42 -6.48 -26.44 37.15
CA GLN A 42 -6.05 -27.74 36.61
C GLN A 42 -5.97 -28.01 35.09
N SER A 43 -4.73 -27.84 34.63
CA SER A 43 -4.08 -28.40 33.44
C SER A 43 -4.02 -29.94 33.43
N LYS A 44 -4.39 -30.57 32.32
CA LYS A 44 -3.88 -31.87 31.87
C LYS A 44 -3.67 -31.85 30.36
N ARG A 45 -2.41 -31.85 29.91
CA ARG A 45 -2.02 -32.18 28.52
C ARG A 45 -1.24 -33.51 28.50
N PRO A 46 -1.54 -34.44 27.59
CA PRO A 46 -0.74 -35.65 27.43
C PRO A 46 0.49 -35.38 26.53
N ALA A 47 1.58 -36.04 26.89
CA ALA A 47 2.87 -35.98 26.22
C ALA A 47 2.86 -36.72 24.87
N ILE A 48 3.25 -36.03 23.80
CA ILE A 48 3.54 -36.63 22.50
C ILE A 48 5.03 -36.95 22.44
N LYS A 49 5.36 -38.25 22.43
CA LYS A 49 6.71 -38.78 22.17
C LYS A 49 7.08 -38.52 20.71
N ARG A 50 8.10 -37.68 20.47
CA ARG A 50 8.78 -37.58 19.16
C ARG A 50 9.93 -38.57 19.11
N ARG A 51 9.88 -39.51 18.16
CA ARG A 51 11.01 -40.32 17.71
C ARG A 51 11.87 -39.47 16.78
N LEU A 52 13.13 -39.25 17.15
CA LEU A 52 14.18 -38.73 16.28
C LEU A 52 14.78 -39.92 15.51
N LEU A 53 14.63 -39.93 14.20
CA LEU A 53 15.49 -40.70 13.30
C LEU A 53 16.52 -39.73 12.72
N ALA A 54 17.76 -39.91 13.13
CA ALA A 54 18.92 -39.30 12.51
C ALA A 54 19.22 -40.05 11.21
N ALA A 55 19.18 -39.35 10.08
CA ALA A 55 19.74 -39.83 8.83
C ALA A 55 20.94 -38.92 8.49
N SER A 56 22.13 -39.46 8.71
CA SER A 56 23.40 -38.91 8.22
C SER A 56 23.41 -38.99 6.70
N LEU A 57 23.49 -37.86 6.02
CA LEU A 57 23.86 -37.81 4.60
C LEU A 57 25.28 -37.25 4.48
N THR A 58 26.19 -38.12 4.06
CA THR A 58 27.54 -37.81 3.61
C THR A 58 27.51 -36.98 2.33
N LEU A 59 28.04 -35.76 2.37
CA LEU A 59 28.26 -34.93 1.19
C LEU A 59 29.65 -35.23 0.62
N THR A 60 29.71 -35.85 -0.55
CA THR A 60 30.92 -35.95 -1.36
C THR A 60 31.15 -34.63 -2.09
N ALA A 61 32.25 -33.97 -1.77
CA ALA A 61 32.75 -32.82 -2.50
C ALA A 61 33.38 -33.27 -3.83
N ALA A 62 32.74 -32.94 -4.95
CA ALA A 62 33.36 -32.98 -6.26
C ALA A 62 33.46 -31.54 -6.76
N GLY A 63 34.70 -31.09 -6.93
CA GLY A 63 35.04 -29.75 -7.36
C GLY A 63 34.63 -29.47 -8.80
N VAL A 64 34.12 -28.27 -9.02
CA VAL A 64 34.09 -27.63 -10.33
C VAL A 64 34.67 -26.23 -10.14
N VAL A 65 35.95 -26.10 -10.49
CA VAL A 65 36.62 -24.81 -10.66
C VAL A 65 36.17 -24.26 -12.01
N LEU A 66 35.20 -23.36 -12.00
CA LEU A 66 34.83 -22.56 -13.16
C LEU A 66 35.69 -21.30 -13.18
N VAL A 67 36.76 -21.35 -13.98
CA VAL A 67 37.51 -20.18 -14.42
C VAL A 67 36.61 -19.42 -15.39
N LEU A 68 35.97 -18.35 -14.93
CA LEU A 68 35.34 -17.37 -15.82
C LEU A 68 36.34 -16.27 -16.11
N SER A 69 36.92 -16.39 -17.30
CA SER A 69 37.78 -15.40 -17.93
C SER A 69 37.08 -14.05 -18.02
N SER A 70 37.73 -13.05 -17.45
CA SER A 70 37.46 -11.62 -17.57
C SER A 70 37.59 -11.18 -19.03
N ALA A 71 36.47 -11.07 -19.74
CA ALA A 71 36.39 -10.31 -20.97
C ALA A 71 36.27 -8.81 -20.62
N ILE A 72 37.43 -8.18 -20.47
CA ILE A 72 37.59 -6.73 -20.44
C ILE A 72 37.10 -6.21 -21.80
N ARG A 73 35.91 -5.62 -21.86
CA ARG A 73 35.48 -4.82 -23.00
C ARG A 73 36.09 -3.43 -22.85
N GLU A 74 36.94 -3.10 -23.81
CA GLU A 74 37.52 -1.77 -23.98
C GLU A 74 36.43 -0.69 -24.08
N PRO A 75 36.62 0.48 -23.45
CA PRO A 75 35.84 1.65 -23.77
C PRO A 75 36.27 2.19 -25.13
N LEU A 76 35.36 2.15 -26.12
CA LEU A 76 35.48 2.97 -27.32
C LEU A 76 35.46 4.44 -26.90
N ALA A 77 36.65 5.03 -26.84
CA ALA A 77 36.87 6.46 -26.70
C ALA A 77 36.30 7.15 -27.94
N TYR A 78 35.11 7.72 -27.83
CA TYR A 78 34.64 8.71 -28.78
C TYR A 78 35.49 9.96 -28.60
N ALA A 79 36.39 10.19 -29.57
CA ALA A 79 37.16 11.41 -29.70
C ALA A 79 36.20 12.60 -29.83
N LEU A 80 36.18 13.46 -28.81
CA LEU A 80 35.56 14.77 -28.90
C LEU A 80 36.33 15.60 -29.94
N PRO A 81 35.64 16.37 -30.80
CA PRO A 81 36.28 17.28 -31.72
C PRO A 81 37.10 18.35 -30.96
N PRO A 82 38.17 18.87 -31.56
CA PRO A 82 39.05 19.84 -30.93
C PRO A 82 38.27 21.11 -30.54
N TRP A 83 38.38 21.48 -29.27
CA TRP A 83 37.89 22.75 -28.75
C TRP A 83 38.68 23.89 -29.40
N HIS A 84 37.99 24.74 -30.16
CA HIS A 84 38.54 26.03 -30.59
C HIS A 84 38.45 27.02 -29.43
N PRO A 85 39.55 27.73 -29.08
CA PRO A 85 39.47 28.83 -28.13
C PRO A 85 38.59 29.96 -28.72
N PRO A 86 37.71 30.58 -27.91
CA PRO A 86 36.93 31.72 -28.36
C PRO A 86 37.86 32.89 -28.72
N PRO A 87 37.49 33.72 -29.72
CA PRO A 87 38.26 34.90 -30.09
C PRO A 87 38.36 35.88 -28.91
N PRO A 88 39.46 36.65 -28.82
CA PRO A 88 39.63 37.65 -27.78
C PRO A 88 38.51 38.70 -27.84
N PRO A 89 37.94 39.10 -26.70
CA PRO A 89 36.90 40.13 -26.66
C PRO A 89 37.45 41.45 -27.20
N ALA A 90 36.64 42.11 -28.04
CA ALA A 90 36.95 43.43 -28.56
C ALA A 90 37.15 44.45 -27.42
N PRO A 91 38.04 45.44 -27.58
CA PRO A 91 38.26 46.47 -26.56
C PRO A 91 36.96 47.23 -26.28
N LEU A 92 36.50 47.16 -25.04
CA LEU A 92 35.32 47.84 -24.54
C LEU A 92 35.55 49.35 -24.61
N LEU A 93 34.63 50.06 -25.27
CA LEU A 93 34.56 51.52 -25.23
C LEU A 93 34.34 52.01 -23.79
N PRO A 94 34.91 53.17 -23.41
CA PRO A 94 34.70 53.74 -22.09
C PRO A 94 33.20 54.01 -21.87
N PRO A 95 32.63 53.58 -20.73
CA PRO A 95 31.22 53.78 -20.44
C PRO A 95 30.90 55.27 -20.38
N LEU A 96 29.90 55.68 -21.16
CA LEU A 96 29.30 57.01 -21.04
C LEU A 96 28.79 57.21 -19.60
N PRO A 97 28.85 58.43 -19.05
CA PRO A 97 28.27 58.74 -17.75
C PRO A 97 26.77 58.44 -17.79
N LEU A 98 26.34 57.36 -17.13
CA LEU A 98 24.95 56.98 -17.01
C LEU A 98 24.24 58.04 -16.16
N GLN A 99 23.31 58.77 -16.76
CA GLN A 99 22.33 59.55 -16.02
C GLN A 99 21.55 58.58 -15.10
N PRO A 100 21.30 58.95 -13.83
CA PRO A 100 20.48 58.14 -12.94
C PRO A 100 19.10 57.97 -13.57
N ALA A 101 18.75 56.74 -13.96
CA ALA A 101 17.42 56.43 -14.45
C ALA A 101 16.40 56.77 -13.35
N PRO A 102 15.25 57.35 -13.70
CA PRO A 102 14.16 57.56 -12.75
C PRO A 102 13.83 56.24 -12.05
N LEU A 103 13.74 56.26 -10.72
CA LEU A 103 13.36 55.10 -9.94
C LEU A 103 12.03 54.55 -10.48
N SER A 104 12.06 53.34 -11.01
CA SER A 104 10.83 52.68 -11.46
C SER A 104 9.88 52.54 -10.27
N PRO A 105 8.58 52.78 -10.45
CA PRO A 105 7.62 52.55 -9.38
C PRO A 105 7.76 51.10 -8.88
N PRO A 106 7.61 50.86 -7.56
CA PRO A 106 7.69 49.52 -7.02
C PRO A 106 6.69 48.62 -7.75
N PRO A 107 7.07 47.40 -8.12
CA PRO A 107 6.16 46.49 -8.80
C PRO A 107 4.91 46.30 -7.95
N PRO A 108 3.71 46.26 -8.55
CA PRO A 108 2.49 45.98 -7.82
C PRO A 108 2.65 44.69 -7.03
N LEU A 109 2.24 44.70 -5.76
CA LEU A 109 2.28 43.53 -4.89
C LEU A 109 1.57 42.37 -5.59
N GLN A 110 2.30 41.30 -5.89
CA GLN A 110 1.71 40.11 -6.47
C GLN A 110 0.68 39.55 -5.48
N PRO A 111 -0.51 39.14 -5.94
CA PRO A 111 -1.46 38.46 -5.07
C PRO A 111 -0.79 37.22 -4.48
N PRO A 112 -1.05 36.91 -3.20
CA PRO A 112 -0.46 35.74 -2.56
C PRO A 112 -0.79 34.49 -3.36
N SER A 113 0.21 33.64 -3.60
CA SER A 113 0.00 32.36 -4.27
C SER A 113 -1.04 31.54 -3.50
N PRO A 114 -1.97 30.84 -4.18
CA PRO A 114 -2.92 29.99 -3.50
C PRO A 114 -2.18 28.97 -2.64
N LEU A 115 -2.68 28.74 -1.43
CA LEU A 115 -2.13 27.72 -0.54
C LEU A 115 -2.18 26.35 -1.24
N PRO A 116 -1.14 25.52 -1.09
CA PRO A 116 -1.17 24.17 -1.64
C PRO A 116 -2.36 23.39 -1.05
N PRO A 117 -3.01 22.52 -1.83
CA PRO A 117 -4.10 21.70 -1.32
C PRO A 117 -3.60 20.79 -0.19
N SER A 118 -4.45 20.54 0.81
CA SER A 118 -4.12 19.58 1.87
C SER A 118 -4.03 18.16 1.30
N VAL A 119 -3.24 17.29 1.93
CA VAL A 119 -3.12 15.88 1.51
C VAL A 119 -4.49 15.20 1.48
N SER A 120 -5.35 15.42 2.49
CA SER A 120 -6.69 14.81 2.51
C SER A 120 -7.57 15.25 1.33
N SER A 121 -7.47 16.51 0.87
CA SER A 121 -8.23 16.95 -0.30
C SER A 121 -7.70 16.32 -1.59
N VAL A 122 -6.37 16.16 -1.71
CA VAL A 122 -5.73 15.44 -2.81
C VAL A 122 -6.16 13.96 -2.83
N LEU A 123 -6.19 13.30 -1.67
CA LEU A 123 -6.64 11.90 -1.55
C LEU A 123 -8.12 11.73 -1.92
N ASN A 124 -8.99 12.62 -1.44
CA ASN A 124 -10.41 12.63 -1.81
C ASN A 124 -10.60 12.87 -3.32
N ALA A 125 -9.82 13.78 -3.92
CA ALA A 125 -9.87 13.99 -5.36
C ALA A 125 -9.50 12.70 -6.13
N ARG A 126 -8.37 12.06 -5.78
CA ARG A 126 -7.95 10.78 -6.39
C ARG A 126 -9.00 9.69 -6.23
N PHE A 127 -9.58 9.55 -5.04
CA PHE A 127 -10.64 8.57 -4.78
C PHE A 127 -11.87 8.81 -5.65
N ASN A 128 -12.31 10.06 -5.77
CA ASN A 128 -13.51 10.44 -6.51
C ASN A 128 -13.37 10.30 -8.02
N THR A 129 -12.21 10.65 -8.56
CA THR A 129 -11.94 10.58 -10.00
C THR A 129 -11.36 9.25 -10.44
N GLY A 130 -11.07 8.35 -9.48
CA GLY A 130 -10.47 7.05 -9.73
C GLY A 130 -11.29 6.18 -10.68
N ARG A 131 -10.59 5.52 -11.60
CA ARG A 131 -11.17 4.66 -12.65
C ARG A 131 -10.21 3.53 -12.99
N PRO A 132 -10.66 2.44 -13.63
CA PRO A 132 -9.73 1.43 -14.15
C PRO A 132 -8.62 2.07 -15.02
N SER A 133 -7.37 1.96 -14.57
CA SER A 133 -6.21 2.55 -15.23
C SER A 133 -4.94 1.74 -14.99
N ASN A 134 -3.98 1.88 -15.90
CA ASN A 134 -2.62 1.40 -15.69
C ASN A 134 -1.76 2.42 -14.93
N GLU A 135 -2.20 3.69 -14.88
CA GLU A 135 -1.58 4.75 -14.10
C GLU A 135 -2.22 4.81 -12.72
N LEU A 136 -1.43 4.52 -11.68
CA LEU A 136 -1.97 4.39 -10.32
C LEU A 136 -2.53 5.69 -9.76
N ALA A 137 -1.98 6.84 -10.17
CA ALA A 137 -2.53 8.15 -9.81
C ALA A 137 -3.95 8.37 -10.36
N GLU A 138 -4.32 7.72 -11.47
CA GLU A 138 -5.67 7.72 -12.02
C GLU A 138 -6.55 6.58 -11.51
N ALA A 139 -5.94 5.52 -10.96
CA ALA A 139 -6.63 4.33 -10.49
C ALA A 139 -7.44 4.60 -9.21
N GLY A 140 -6.89 5.43 -8.30
CA GLY A 140 -7.50 5.76 -7.03
C GLY A 140 -6.46 5.98 -5.93
N VAL A 141 -6.78 5.50 -4.74
CA VAL A 141 -5.91 5.56 -3.56
C VAL A 141 -5.40 4.16 -3.23
N ILE A 142 -4.10 4.03 -2.95
CA ILE A 142 -3.46 2.75 -2.63
C ILE A 142 -3.35 2.66 -1.10
N LEU A 143 -3.97 1.64 -0.52
CA LEU A 143 -4.12 1.46 0.92
C LEU A 143 -3.43 0.17 1.35
N HIS A 144 -2.48 0.28 2.28
CA HIS A 144 -1.87 -0.86 2.95
C HIS A 144 -2.29 -0.86 4.41
N GLY A 145 -3.06 -1.86 4.83
CA GLY A 145 -3.38 -2.07 6.24
C GLY A 145 -2.22 -2.76 6.96
N LEU A 146 -1.86 -2.26 8.14
CA LEU A 146 -0.85 -2.89 8.98
C LEU A 146 -1.45 -4.13 9.63
N HIS A 147 -0.73 -5.24 9.63
CA HIS A 147 -1.05 -6.38 10.46
C HIS A 147 -0.45 -6.18 11.86
N TYR A 148 -0.98 -6.84 12.90
CA TYR A 148 -0.41 -6.76 14.26
C TYR A 148 1.08 -7.16 14.33
N ARG A 149 1.56 -7.90 13.32
CA ARG A 149 2.97 -8.31 13.18
C ARG A 149 3.85 -7.21 12.59
N ASP A 150 3.27 -6.23 11.93
CA ASP A 150 3.98 -5.07 11.38
C ASP A 150 4.28 -4.03 12.45
N LEU A 151 3.63 -4.09 13.62
CA LEU A 151 3.76 -3.10 14.69
C LEU A 151 5.11 -3.15 15.46
N GLY A 152 6.16 -3.71 14.86
CA GLY A 152 7.52 -3.74 15.39
C GLY A 152 8.18 -2.35 15.46
N SER A 153 9.51 -2.29 15.53
CA SER A 153 10.27 -1.04 15.66
C SER A 153 10.20 -0.13 14.41
N ALA A 154 9.83 -0.67 13.25
CA ALA A 154 9.67 0.07 12.01
C ALA A 154 8.46 -0.48 11.21
N PRO A 155 7.23 0.00 11.49
CA PRO A 155 6.01 -0.52 10.86
C PRO A 155 5.88 -0.29 9.36
N TRP A 156 6.68 0.63 8.81
CA TRP A 156 6.80 0.90 7.38
C TRP A 156 7.78 -0.02 6.64
N ILE A 157 8.40 -0.98 7.33
CA ILE A 157 9.20 -2.03 6.72
C ILE A 157 8.36 -3.31 6.72
N ALA A 158 8.36 -4.05 5.61
CA ALA A 158 7.60 -5.29 5.52
C ALA A 158 8.07 -6.31 6.57
N HIS A 159 7.16 -6.74 7.45
CA HIS A 159 7.37 -7.84 8.38
C HIS A 159 6.38 -8.96 8.05
N GLY A 160 6.88 -10.14 7.70
CA GLY A 160 6.04 -11.20 7.17
C GLY A 160 6.04 -12.44 8.06
N PRO A 161 4.87 -13.08 8.33
CA PRO A 161 4.86 -14.50 8.65
C PRO A 161 5.71 -15.25 7.62
N ASN A 162 6.56 -16.17 8.08
CA ASN A 162 7.29 -17.06 7.19
C ASN A 162 8.21 -16.35 6.17
N ASN A 163 8.86 -15.26 6.57
CA ASN A 163 9.84 -14.53 5.77
C ASN A 163 9.26 -13.84 4.52
N ALA A 164 7.99 -13.46 4.51
CA ALA A 164 7.42 -12.59 3.46
C ALA A 164 7.89 -11.11 3.59
N VAL A 165 9.19 -10.92 3.86
CA VAL A 165 9.84 -9.61 3.98
C VAL A 165 10.14 -8.99 2.61
N ASP A 166 9.90 -9.74 1.54
CA ASP A 166 10.16 -9.33 0.16
C ASP A 166 9.00 -8.55 -0.48
N ARG A 167 7.84 -8.47 0.19
CA ARG A 167 6.65 -7.83 -0.36
C ARG A 167 5.74 -7.18 0.66
N LEU A 168 4.94 -6.25 0.17
CA LEU A 168 3.78 -5.66 0.83
C LEU A 168 2.52 -5.95 0.02
N SER A 169 1.39 -6.17 0.69
CA SER A 169 0.06 -6.26 0.05
C SER A 169 -0.72 -4.98 0.30
N ALA A 170 -1.29 -4.41 -0.73
CA ALA A 170 -2.15 -3.22 -0.66
C ALA A 170 -3.44 -3.44 -1.45
N SER A 171 -4.36 -2.49 -1.39
CA SER A 171 -5.57 -2.43 -2.22
C SER A 171 -5.68 -1.08 -2.91
N ILE A 172 -6.20 -1.07 -4.14
CA ILE A 172 -6.62 0.16 -4.83
C ILE A 172 -8.08 0.39 -4.49
N ALA A 173 -8.38 1.55 -3.89
CA ALA A 173 -9.72 1.99 -3.59
C ALA A 173 -10.09 3.26 -4.37
N ASN A 174 -11.30 3.31 -4.90
CA ASN A 174 -11.90 4.50 -5.50
C ASN A 174 -13.42 4.49 -5.30
N ARG A 175 -14.11 5.54 -5.76
CA ARG A 175 -15.56 5.67 -5.60
C ARG A 175 -16.38 4.49 -6.15
N ARG A 176 -15.89 3.82 -7.21
CA ARG A 176 -16.55 2.67 -7.84
C ARG A 176 -16.19 1.34 -7.17
N LEU A 177 -15.01 1.29 -6.57
CA LEU A 177 -14.44 0.15 -5.86
C LEU A 177 -13.99 0.57 -4.45
N PRO A 178 -14.91 0.90 -3.52
CA PRO A 178 -14.57 1.41 -2.20
C PRO A 178 -14.18 0.30 -1.22
N TYR A 179 -13.33 -0.64 -1.66
CA TYR A 179 -12.97 -1.84 -0.91
C TYR A 179 -11.47 -1.92 -0.73
N ALA A 180 -11.04 -2.05 0.52
CA ALA A 180 -9.66 -2.33 0.89
C ALA A 180 -9.63 -3.38 2.00
N TRP A 181 -8.52 -4.08 2.14
CA TRP A 181 -8.34 -4.95 3.29
C TRP A 181 -8.24 -4.13 4.58
N MET A 182 -9.28 -4.25 5.41
CA MET A 182 -9.40 -3.63 6.73
C MET A 182 -10.09 -4.69 7.62
N PRO A 183 -9.35 -5.53 8.35
CA PRO A 183 -9.94 -6.64 9.10
C PRO A 183 -10.93 -6.14 10.15
N ASN A 184 -12.18 -6.61 10.08
CA ASN A 184 -13.27 -6.09 10.91
C ASN A 184 -13.29 -6.66 12.34
N ASP A 185 -12.63 -7.79 12.59
CA ASP A 185 -12.91 -8.62 13.76
C ASP A 185 -12.05 -8.28 14.98
N ASP A 186 -10.92 -7.57 14.80
CA ASP A 186 -10.01 -7.15 15.88
C ASP A 186 -9.78 -5.63 15.92
N GLY A 187 -10.70 -4.86 15.32
CA GLY A 187 -10.54 -3.42 15.12
C GLY A 187 -9.58 -3.16 13.96
N ALA A 188 -10.13 -2.83 12.80
CA ALA A 188 -9.38 -2.60 11.57
C ALA A 188 -8.11 -1.77 11.84
N PRO A 189 -6.91 -2.37 11.70
CA PRO A 189 -5.67 -1.75 12.08
C PRO A 189 -5.43 -0.49 11.24
N PRO A 190 -4.64 0.45 11.76
CA PRO A 190 -4.23 1.59 10.96
C PRO A 190 -3.39 1.13 9.77
N GLY A 191 -3.13 2.04 8.86
CA GLY A 191 -2.34 1.72 7.69
C GLY A 191 -1.69 2.92 7.04
N PHE A 192 -1.18 2.70 5.85
CA PHE A 192 -0.56 3.71 5.03
C PHE A 192 -1.36 3.96 3.76
N VAL A 193 -1.44 5.24 3.40
CA VAL A 193 -1.75 5.64 2.04
C VAL A 193 -0.44 5.71 1.28
N ILE A 194 -0.26 4.85 0.27
CA ILE A 194 0.99 4.74 -0.48
C ILE A 194 0.99 5.74 -1.63
N SER A 195 2.11 6.42 -1.82
CA SER A 195 2.34 7.31 -2.97
C SER A 195 2.17 6.54 -4.29
N PRO A 196 1.41 7.06 -5.28
CA PRO A 196 1.17 6.36 -6.53
C PRO A 196 2.46 6.11 -7.33
N ASP A 197 3.42 7.03 -7.27
CA ASP A 197 4.70 6.91 -8.00
C ASP A 197 5.56 5.78 -7.41
N VAL A 198 5.60 5.68 -6.08
CA VAL A 198 6.30 4.58 -5.41
C VAL A 198 5.58 3.27 -5.59
N ALA A 199 4.24 3.26 -5.48
CA ALA A 199 3.45 2.06 -5.75
C ALA A 199 3.67 1.56 -7.18
N HIS A 200 3.72 2.45 -8.18
CA HIS A 200 4.00 2.07 -9.56
C HIS A 200 5.40 1.48 -9.72
N ALA A 201 6.41 2.14 -9.13
CA ALA A 201 7.80 1.67 -9.20
C ALA A 201 8.04 0.34 -8.47
N SER A 202 7.27 0.06 -7.41
CA SER A 202 7.39 -1.16 -6.61
C SER A 202 6.42 -2.27 -7.03
N MET A 203 5.45 -2.03 -7.91
CA MET A 203 4.44 -3.02 -8.25
C MET A 203 5.03 -4.25 -8.95
N MET A 204 4.77 -5.42 -8.37
CA MET A 204 5.14 -6.71 -8.96
C MET A 204 3.97 -7.32 -9.74
N CYS A 205 2.77 -7.30 -9.15
CA CYS A 205 1.54 -7.78 -9.78
C CYS A 205 0.29 -7.25 -9.08
N THR A 206 -0.87 -7.49 -9.69
CA THR A 206 -2.18 -7.18 -9.10
C THR A 206 -3.17 -8.34 -9.26
N PHE A 207 -4.21 -8.37 -8.43
CA PHE A 207 -5.27 -9.38 -8.42
C PHE A 207 -6.62 -8.70 -8.23
N ALA A 208 -7.65 -9.15 -8.95
CA ALA A 208 -9.02 -8.64 -8.81
C ALA A 208 -9.74 -9.13 -7.53
N LEU A 209 -9.05 -9.90 -6.69
CA LEU A 209 -9.51 -10.41 -5.40
C LEU A 209 -8.31 -10.62 -4.47
N ASP A 210 -8.59 -10.91 -3.21
CA ASP A 210 -7.60 -11.43 -2.26
C ASP A 210 -7.10 -12.82 -2.67
N VAL A 211 -5.80 -12.97 -2.86
CA VAL A 211 -5.17 -14.27 -3.11
C VAL A 211 -4.29 -14.73 -1.96
N ALA A 212 -4.27 -13.98 -0.85
CA ALA A 212 -3.40 -14.20 0.29
C ALA A 212 -1.93 -14.34 -0.18
N SER A 213 -1.41 -13.30 -0.86
CA SER A 213 -0.08 -13.30 -1.50
C SER A 213 1.07 -13.71 -0.56
N VAL A 214 0.91 -13.58 0.76
CA VAL A 214 1.83 -14.12 1.78
C VAL A 214 2.12 -15.63 1.61
N ASN A 215 1.21 -16.37 0.98
CA ASN A 215 1.35 -17.80 0.73
C ASN A 215 2.10 -18.13 -0.57
N HIS A 216 2.22 -17.19 -1.52
CA HIS A 216 2.89 -17.40 -2.81
C HIS A 216 4.40 -17.21 -2.67
N ARG A 217 5.13 -18.27 -2.32
CA ARG A 217 6.57 -18.18 -1.99
C ARG A 217 7.45 -18.72 -3.09
N CYS A 218 8.64 -18.12 -3.17
CA CYS A 218 9.72 -18.59 -4.04
C CYS A 218 10.70 -19.47 -3.27
N HIS A 219 11.25 -20.45 -3.99
CA HIS A 219 12.36 -21.26 -3.52
C HIS A 219 13.47 -21.23 -4.58
N PRO A 220 14.65 -20.65 -4.28
CA PRO A 220 15.00 -19.95 -3.03
C PRO A 220 14.15 -18.69 -2.80
N PRO A 221 14.12 -18.13 -1.56
CA PRO A 221 13.40 -16.89 -1.26
C PRO A 221 13.84 -15.72 -2.16
N GLY A 222 12.90 -14.82 -2.48
CA GLY A 222 13.11 -13.72 -3.43
C GLY A 222 12.76 -14.08 -4.87
N ALA A 223 12.72 -13.06 -5.73
CA ALA A 223 12.38 -13.24 -7.14
C ALA A 223 13.47 -13.99 -7.91
N ASN A 224 13.05 -14.88 -8.81
CA ASN A 224 13.91 -15.63 -9.71
C ASN A 224 13.20 -15.84 -11.07
N SER A 225 13.84 -16.55 -12.00
CA SER A 225 13.31 -16.75 -13.36
C SER A 225 11.99 -17.52 -13.41
N GLU A 226 11.68 -18.30 -12.37
CA GLU A 226 10.48 -19.16 -12.30
C GLU A 226 9.45 -18.66 -11.29
N CYS A 227 9.80 -17.66 -10.48
CA CYS A 227 8.97 -17.24 -9.36
C CYS A 227 9.09 -15.75 -9.07
N LEU A 228 7.95 -15.12 -8.87
CA LEU A 228 7.82 -13.72 -8.44
C LEU A 228 7.04 -13.70 -7.12
N PRO A 229 7.68 -13.36 -5.98
CA PRO A 229 7.08 -13.55 -4.67
C PRO A 229 5.76 -12.79 -4.54
N GLY A 230 4.73 -13.47 -4.03
CA GLY A 230 3.37 -12.90 -3.94
C GLY A 230 2.54 -13.02 -5.23
N CYS A 231 3.18 -13.28 -6.36
CA CYS A 231 2.54 -13.36 -7.67
C CYS A 231 2.50 -14.81 -8.17
N PHE A 232 3.67 -15.38 -8.39
CA PHE A 232 3.90 -16.79 -8.75
C PHE A 232 4.55 -17.50 -7.57
N GLY A 233 4.32 -18.79 -7.43
CA GLY A 233 5.11 -19.59 -6.50
C GLY A 233 4.37 -20.77 -5.89
N TYR A 234 5.04 -21.38 -4.94
CA TYR A 234 4.54 -22.52 -4.21
C TYR A 234 3.72 -22.04 -3.02
N ASN A 235 2.46 -22.46 -2.97
CA ASN A 235 1.67 -22.36 -1.75
C ASN A 235 2.14 -23.45 -0.79
N GLY A 236 2.59 -23.06 0.41
CA GLY A 236 3.33 -23.90 1.37
C GLY A 236 2.58 -25.09 2.00
N GLY A 237 1.66 -25.75 1.29
CA GLY A 237 0.87 -26.89 1.76
C GLY A 237 0.60 -28.00 0.72
N GLY A 238 1.09 -27.91 -0.52
CA GLY A 238 0.94 -28.99 -1.52
C GLY A 238 1.20 -28.51 -2.95
N PRO A 239 1.12 -29.42 -3.96
CA PRO A 239 1.11 -29.05 -5.37
C PRO A 239 -0.21 -28.33 -5.67
N ILE A 240 -0.27 -27.04 -5.31
CA ILE A 240 -1.33 -26.18 -5.82
C ILE A 240 -1.10 -26.08 -7.32
N GLU A 241 -2.17 -26.26 -8.08
CA GLU A 241 -2.23 -25.92 -9.51
C GLU A 241 -1.54 -24.58 -9.68
N ARG A 242 -0.32 -24.68 -10.17
CA ARG A 242 0.59 -23.58 -10.37
C ARG A 242 -0.17 -22.51 -11.16
N ASN A 243 -0.50 -21.38 -10.53
CA ASN A 243 -0.96 -20.19 -11.25
C ASN A 243 0.25 -19.55 -11.93
N ASP A 244 0.93 -20.31 -12.80
CA ASP A 244 2.16 -19.92 -13.48
C ASP A 244 1.93 -18.93 -14.61
N ALA A 245 0.67 -18.67 -14.91
CA ALA A 245 0.29 -17.81 -16.01
C ALA A 245 -0.20 -16.48 -15.47
N TRP A 246 0.28 -15.41 -16.12
CA TRP A 246 -0.37 -14.12 -16.06
C TRP A 246 -1.81 -14.25 -16.56
N CYS A 247 -2.73 -13.46 -15.99
CA CYS A 247 -4.07 -13.38 -16.54
C CYS A 247 -4.06 -12.88 -17.98
N ASP A 248 -4.87 -13.53 -18.81
CA ASP A 248 -5.18 -13.09 -20.17
C ASP A 248 -6.56 -12.40 -20.17
N PRO A 249 -6.66 -11.13 -20.63
CA PRO A 249 -7.94 -10.43 -20.76
C PRO A 249 -8.91 -11.08 -21.77
N ASP A 250 -8.47 -11.98 -22.62
CA ASP A 250 -9.33 -12.70 -23.56
C ASP A 250 -9.87 -14.02 -22.97
N GLU A 251 -9.25 -14.52 -21.89
CA GLU A 251 -9.63 -15.77 -21.21
C GLU A 251 -10.44 -15.56 -19.93
N LEU A 252 -11.17 -14.46 -19.83
CA LEU A 252 -11.97 -14.04 -18.65
C LEU A 252 -13.10 -14.99 -18.23
N ARG A 253 -13.21 -16.18 -18.83
CA ARG A 253 -14.30 -17.13 -18.58
C ARG A 253 -14.31 -17.71 -17.17
N TRP A 254 -13.24 -17.51 -16.40
CA TRP A 254 -13.12 -17.97 -15.02
C TRP A 254 -12.45 -16.91 -14.16
N TRP A 255 -12.95 -16.66 -12.96
CA TRP A 255 -12.32 -15.83 -11.91
C TRP A 255 -11.03 -16.49 -11.39
N ARG A 256 -10.08 -16.77 -12.29
CA ARG A 256 -8.82 -17.41 -11.95
C ARG A 256 -8.07 -16.50 -11.00
N ARG A 257 -7.43 -17.10 -9.99
CA ARG A 257 -6.52 -16.43 -9.06
C ARG A 257 -5.15 -16.16 -9.72
N CYS A 258 -5.15 -15.82 -11.01
CA CYS A 258 -3.92 -15.47 -11.73
C CYS A 258 -3.50 -14.04 -11.38
N PRO A 259 -2.19 -13.75 -11.35
CA PRO A 259 -1.70 -12.39 -11.24
C PRO A 259 -1.88 -11.65 -12.56
N TRP A 260 -2.14 -10.35 -12.48
CA TRP A 260 -2.07 -9.40 -13.59
C TRP A 260 -0.73 -8.68 -13.57
N ARG A 261 -0.18 -8.43 -14.77
CA ARG A 261 1.02 -7.60 -14.93
C ARG A 261 0.72 -6.15 -14.50
N PRO A 262 1.72 -5.39 -14.00
CA PRO A 262 1.55 -3.96 -13.71
C PRO A 262 0.96 -3.16 -14.88
N SER A 263 1.39 -3.46 -16.11
CA SER A 263 0.89 -2.86 -17.36
C SER A 263 -0.54 -3.26 -17.74
N ARG A 264 -1.19 -4.13 -16.97
CA ARG A 264 -2.57 -4.60 -17.15
C ARG A 264 -3.44 -4.32 -15.92
N THR A 265 -3.03 -3.40 -15.05
CA THR A 265 -3.81 -2.98 -13.86
C THR A 265 -5.21 -2.48 -14.24
N ARG A 266 -5.38 -1.82 -15.39
CA ARG A 266 -6.72 -1.46 -15.90
C ARG A 266 -7.62 -2.68 -16.05
N SER A 267 -7.13 -3.73 -16.70
CA SER A 267 -7.89 -4.96 -16.95
C SER A 267 -8.21 -5.71 -15.65
N MET A 268 -7.27 -5.72 -14.69
CA MET A 268 -7.51 -6.21 -13.32
C MET A 268 -8.68 -5.47 -12.67
N MET A 269 -8.66 -4.13 -12.71
CA MET A 269 -9.71 -3.31 -12.09
C MET A 269 -11.06 -3.48 -12.78
N GLU A 270 -11.11 -3.57 -14.10
CA GLU A 270 -12.35 -3.87 -14.84
C GLU A 270 -12.93 -5.24 -14.46
N MET A 271 -12.07 -6.24 -14.25
CA MET A 271 -12.50 -7.54 -13.70
C MET A 271 -13.02 -7.37 -12.28
N HIS A 272 -12.33 -6.61 -11.43
CA HIS A 272 -12.74 -6.36 -10.06
C HIS A 272 -14.12 -5.67 -9.99
N GLU A 273 -14.40 -4.70 -10.85
CA GLU A 273 -15.72 -4.06 -10.96
C GLU A 273 -16.82 -5.06 -11.30
N ARG A 274 -16.60 -5.92 -12.30
CA ARG A 274 -17.57 -6.98 -12.65
C ARG A 274 -17.80 -7.93 -11.47
N ARG A 275 -16.75 -8.25 -10.72
CA ARG A 275 -16.83 -9.14 -9.56
C ARG A 275 -17.72 -8.53 -8.49
N VAL A 276 -17.44 -7.27 -8.13
CA VAL A 276 -18.22 -6.50 -7.15
C VAL A 276 -19.68 -6.38 -7.59
N GLU A 277 -19.94 -6.08 -8.86
CA GLU A 277 -21.30 -5.99 -9.40
C GLU A 277 -22.07 -7.32 -9.31
N SER A 278 -21.38 -8.44 -9.49
CA SER A 278 -21.97 -9.79 -9.38
C SER A 278 -22.02 -10.35 -7.96
N ALA A 279 -21.42 -9.68 -6.98
CA ALA A 279 -21.32 -10.19 -5.63
C ALA A 279 -22.67 -10.18 -4.92
N SER A 280 -23.06 -11.32 -4.34
CA SER A 280 -24.28 -11.44 -3.53
C SER A 280 -24.09 -10.91 -2.10
N CYS A 281 -22.85 -10.71 -1.68
CA CYS A 281 -22.48 -10.23 -0.37
C CYS A 281 -22.13 -8.73 -0.40
N GLN A 282 -22.45 -8.02 0.68
CA GLN A 282 -22.30 -6.56 0.78
C GLN A 282 -21.09 -6.14 1.64
N CYS A 283 -20.38 -7.09 2.24
CA CYS A 283 -19.46 -6.81 3.34
C CYS A 283 -17.99 -6.79 2.88
N CYS A 284 -17.17 -6.00 3.59
CA CYS A 284 -15.71 -6.12 3.59
C CYS A 284 -15.21 -7.18 4.59
N SER A 285 -16.12 -7.98 5.19
CA SER A 285 -15.73 -8.93 6.22
C SER A 285 -15.13 -10.18 5.59
N TYR A 286 -13.84 -10.34 5.80
CA TYR A 286 -13.18 -11.63 5.74
C TYR A 286 -13.80 -12.56 6.83
N PRO A 287 -13.96 -13.87 6.59
CA PRO A 287 -13.67 -14.61 5.37
C PRO A 287 -14.84 -14.64 4.35
N GLU A 288 -16.03 -14.19 4.74
CA GLU A 288 -17.27 -14.44 4.00
C GLU A 288 -17.37 -13.64 2.69
N CYS A 289 -16.71 -12.48 2.60
CA CYS A 289 -16.80 -11.60 1.43
C CYS A 289 -15.58 -10.66 1.29
N ALA A 290 -14.46 -11.15 0.75
CA ALA A 290 -13.29 -10.29 0.46
C ALA A 290 -13.47 -9.52 -0.86
N LEU A 291 -14.23 -8.41 -0.86
CA LEU A 291 -14.46 -7.59 -2.05
C LEU A 291 -13.32 -6.62 -2.41
N TYR A 292 -12.19 -6.64 -1.72
CA TYR A 292 -11.02 -5.85 -2.12
C TYR A 292 -10.21 -6.57 -3.21
N ASN A 293 -9.43 -5.78 -3.94
CA ASN A 293 -8.36 -6.26 -4.80
C ASN A 293 -7.04 -6.34 -4.00
N GLU A 294 -6.05 -7.02 -4.56
CA GLU A 294 -4.72 -7.11 -3.97
C GLU A 294 -3.67 -6.59 -4.95
N VAL A 295 -2.84 -5.66 -4.49
CA VAL A 295 -1.65 -5.16 -5.18
C VAL A 295 -0.45 -5.65 -4.42
N VAL A 296 0.44 -6.37 -5.09
CA VAL A 296 1.69 -6.86 -4.49
C VAL A 296 2.81 -5.92 -4.88
N LEU A 297 3.43 -5.30 -3.87
CA LEU A 297 4.55 -4.38 -4.02
C LEU A 297 5.84 -5.05 -3.55
N ASN A 298 6.94 -4.78 -4.22
CA ASN A 298 8.28 -5.15 -3.79
C ASN A 298 8.66 -4.30 -2.57
N ALA A 299 8.83 -4.96 -1.42
CA ALA A 299 9.08 -4.28 -0.15
C ALA A 299 10.41 -3.54 -0.11
N PHE A 300 11.43 -4.02 -0.83
CA PHE A 300 12.75 -3.38 -0.89
C PHE A 300 12.68 -2.08 -1.69
N VAL A 301 12.04 -2.09 -2.85
CA VAL A 301 11.87 -0.88 -3.68
C VAL A 301 11.00 0.15 -2.95
N PHE A 302 9.98 -0.30 -2.21
CA PHE A 302 9.19 0.57 -1.34
C PHE A 302 10.07 1.18 -0.23
N ALA A 303 10.83 0.36 0.51
CA ALA A 303 11.65 0.82 1.62
C ALA A 303 12.76 1.79 1.19
N ASP A 304 13.39 1.57 0.03
CA ASP A 304 14.44 2.42 -0.54
C ASP A 304 13.95 3.83 -0.89
N ARG A 305 12.63 4.03 -0.99
CA ARG A 305 11.98 5.32 -1.28
C ARG A 305 11.31 5.94 -0.07
N LEU A 306 11.65 5.49 1.13
CA LEU A 306 11.17 6.14 2.34
C LEU A 306 11.95 7.44 2.58
N PRO A 307 11.28 8.51 3.05
CA PRO A 307 9.87 8.54 3.49
C PRO A 307 8.82 8.85 2.41
N GLU A 308 9.21 9.17 1.17
CA GLU A 308 8.33 9.62 0.08
C GLU A 308 7.30 8.56 -0.37
N SER A 309 7.43 7.34 0.13
CA SER A 309 6.53 6.22 -0.15
C SER A 309 5.16 6.36 0.51
N ILE A 310 5.04 7.19 1.55
CA ILE A 310 3.83 7.29 2.38
C ILE A 310 3.28 8.72 2.32
N ASP A 311 2.09 8.86 1.73
CA ASP A 311 1.38 10.15 1.66
C ASP A 311 0.69 10.48 3.00
N ALA A 312 0.17 9.46 3.69
CA ALA A 312 -0.52 9.62 4.98
C ALA A 312 -0.51 8.32 5.79
N VAL A 313 -0.64 8.45 7.11
CA VAL A 313 -1.06 7.34 7.99
C VAL A 313 -2.58 7.43 8.13
N TYR A 314 -3.30 6.32 8.01
CA TYR A 314 -4.75 6.32 8.16
C TYR A 314 -5.21 5.53 9.39
N LEU A 315 -6.38 5.92 9.89
CA LEU A 315 -7.13 5.30 10.98
C LEU A 315 -8.59 5.09 10.51
N PRO A 316 -9.15 3.87 10.56
CA PRO A 316 -10.57 3.68 10.26
C PRO A 316 -11.49 4.49 11.20
N ILE A 317 -12.59 5.05 10.68
CA ILE A 317 -13.49 5.93 11.45
C ILE A 317 -14.16 5.23 12.65
N ASP A 318 -14.27 3.92 12.59
CA ASP A 318 -14.84 3.03 13.61
C ASP A 318 -13.77 2.28 14.42
N ALA A 319 -12.51 2.71 14.31
CA ALA A 319 -11.41 2.16 15.09
C ALA A 319 -11.68 2.23 16.60
N THR A 320 -11.29 1.16 17.30
CA THR A 320 -11.29 1.14 18.77
C THR A 320 -10.27 2.13 19.33
N ARG A 321 -10.37 2.44 20.62
CA ARG A 321 -9.39 3.30 21.30
C ARG A 321 -7.95 2.77 21.19
N GLU A 322 -7.80 1.45 21.23
CA GLU A 322 -6.51 0.78 21.08
C GLU A 322 -5.92 0.98 19.68
N VAL A 323 -6.74 0.74 18.64
CA VAL A 323 -6.34 0.95 17.24
C VAL A 323 -5.99 2.42 16.98
N ALA A 324 -6.77 3.36 17.54
CA ALA A 324 -6.46 4.79 17.46
C ALA A 324 -5.12 5.12 18.13
N ALA A 325 -4.84 4.57 19.32
CA ALA A 325 -3.56 4.76 20.00
C ALA A 325 -2.39 4.21 19.17
N ILE A 326 -2.55 3.04 18.55
CA ILE A 326 -1.55 2.47 17.64
C ILE A 326 -1.32 3.39 16.43
N ALA A 327 -2.39 3.90 15.81
CA ALA A 327 -2.28 4.82 14.67
C ALA A 327 -1.50 6.09 15.03
N HIS A 328 -1.80 6.66 16.20
CA HIS A 328 -1.09 7.83 16.73
C HIS A 328 0.38 7.52 17.02
N ASP A 329 0.71 6.36 17.61
CA ASP A 329 2.11 5.96 17.85
C ASP A 329 2.88 5.77 16.55
N VAL A 330 2.33 5.01 15.59
CA VAL A 330 2.92 4.76 14.27
C VAL A 330 3.20 6.09 13.56
N HIS A 331 2.21 6.98 13.53
CA HIS A 331 2.34 8.31 12.93
C HIS A 331 3.44 9.13 13.61
N ALA A 332 3.41 9.26 14.93
CA ALA A 332 4.39 10.03 15.67
C ALA A 332 5.82 9.48 15.50
N ARG A 333 5.98 8.15 15.44
CA ARG A 333 7.26 7.49 15.19
C ARG A 333 7.76 7.72 13.77
N PHE A 334 6.89 7.64 12.77
CA PHE A 334 7.24 7.93 11.38
C PHE A 334 7.73 9.37 11.23
N LEU A 335 7.00 10.33 11.79
CA LEU A 335 7.37 11.75 11.77
C LEU A 335 8.74 12.00 12.42
N ARG A 336 9.00 11.40 13.58
CA ARG A 336 10.30 11.51 14.27
C ARG A 336 11.44 10.85 13.49
N GLN A 337 11.24 9.63 13.00
CA GLN A 337 12.26 8.86 12.29
C GLN A 337 12.76 9.59 11.04
N PHE A 338 11.82 10.17 10.27
CA PHE A 338 12.10 10.75 8.97
C PHE A 338 12.12 12.28 8.96
N ASN A 339 12.10 12.91 10.14
CA ASN A 339 12.07 14.37 10.31
C ASN A 339 10.98 15.02 9.44
N ARG A 340 9.76 14.48 9.49
CA ARG A 340 8.58 14.97 8.75
C ARG A 340 7.63 15.73 9.65
N SER A 341 6.90 16.67 9.08
CA SER A 341 5.80 17.35 9.77
C SER A 341 4.46 16.66 9.53
N ALA A 342 3.50 16.87 10.42
CA ALA A 342 2.13 16.39 10.23
C ALA A 342 1.41 17.02 9.02
N ALA A 343 1.91 18.15 8.48
CA ALA A 343 1.40 18.73 7.25
C ALA A 343 1.91 17.97 6.00
N GLN A 344 3.13 17.42 6.07
CA GLN A 344 3.73 16.64 4.99
C GLN A 344 3.17 15.21 4.93
N VAL A 345 3.01 14.57 6.09
CA VAL A 345 2.45 13.22 6.22
C VAL A 345 1.42 13.26 7.34
N PRO A 346 0.14 13.59 7.06
CA PRO A 346 -0.87 13.69 8.10
C PRO A 346 -1.34 12.32 8.58
N LEU A 347 -1.93 12.31 9.77
CA LEU A 347 -2.83 11.27 10.21
C LEU A 347 -4.24 11.61 9.71
N VAL A 348 -4.87 10.69 9.00
CA VAL A 348 -6.22 10.86 8.45
C VAL A 348 -7.17 9.79 8.96
N THR A 349 -8.43 10.14 9.18
CA THR A 349 -9.49 9.14 9.31
C THR A 349 -9.93 8.67 7.93
N ILE A 350 -10.27 7.39 7.79
CA ILE A 350 -10.85 6.82 6.56
C ILE A 350 -12.26 6.24 6.82
N ASP A 351 -13.20 6.60 5.95
CA ASP A 351 -14.54 6.02 5.88
C ASP A 351 -14.89 5.72 4.42
N LEU A 352 -14.57 4.52 3.96
CA LEU A 352 -14.84 4.11 2.57
C LEU A 352 -16.35 4.00 2.26
N THR A 353 -17.24 4.09 3.25
CA THR A 353 -18.69 4.17 3.00
C THR A 353 -19.13 5.57 2.55
N ARG A 354 -18.32 6.61 2.81
CA ARG A 354 -18.52 7.98 2.30
C ARG A 354 -17.96 8.11 0.90
N THR A 355 -18.86 8.11 -0.08
CA THR A 355 -18.46 8.09 -1.50
C THR A 355 -17.86 9.38 -2.05
N GLU A 356 -17.86 10.48 -1.30
CA GLU A 356 -17.40 11.80 -1.78
C GLU A 356 -16.15 12.31 -1.06
N ASP A 357 -15.99 11.98 0.22
CA ASP A 357 -14.90 12.48 1.05
C ASP A 357 -14.48 11.48 2.14
N PRO A 358 -14.01 10.29 1.74
CA PRO A 358 -13.65 9.24 2.69
C PRO A 358 -12.48 9.63 3.61
N PHE A 359 -11.64 10.60 3.25
CA PHE A 359 -10.48 11.02 4.03
C PHE A 359 -10.71 12.35 4.72
N SER A 360 -10.42 12.42 6.02
CA SER A 360 -10.44 13.67 6.82
C SER A 360 -9.20 13.74 7.71
N THR A 361 -8.58 14.92 7.81
CA THR A 361 -7.39 15.10 8.66
C THR A 361 -7.79 15.02 10.14
N VAL A 362 -7.04 14.25 10.94
CA VAL A 362 -7.22 14.21 12.39
C VAL A 362 -6.63 15.48 12.99
N VAL A 363 -7.50 16.33 13.52
CA VAL A 363 -7.05 17.49 14.31
C VAL A 363 -6.79 16.99 15.73
N LEU A 364 -5.52 16.94 16.11
CA LEU A 364 -5.15 16.78 17.52
C LEU A 364 -5.66 18.03 18.23
N VAL A 365 -6.81 17.91 18.90
CA VAL A 365 -7.26 18.93 19.84
C VAL A 365 -6.17 19.00 20.89
N GLY A 366 -5.34 20.05 20.83
CA GLY A 366 -4.25 20.24 21.77
C GLY A 366 -4.83 20.13 23.16
N GLY A 367 -4.53 19.03 23.85
CA GLY A 367 -4.84 18.92 25.25
C GLY A 367 -4.10 20.06 25.92
N SER A 368 -4.84 21.06 26.38
CA SER A 368 -4.35 22.10 27.27
C SER A 368 -3.86 21.39 28.53
N GLY A 369 -2.59 20.98 28.52
CA GLY A 369 -1.90 20.40 29.66
C GLY A 369 -1.60 21.46 30.70
#